data_AF-A0A2V1P041-F1
#
_entry.id   AF-A0A2V1P041-F1
#
_cell.length_a   1.000
_cell.length_b   1.000
_cell.length_c   1.000
_cell.angle_alpha   90.00
_cell.angle_beta   90.00
_cell.angle_gamma   90.00
#
_symmetry.space_group_name_H-M   'P 1'
#
loop_
_entity.id
_entity.type
_entity.pdbx_description
1 polymer ?
#
loop_
_entity_poly.entity_id
_entity_poly.type
_entity_poly.pdbx_seq_one_letter_code
_entity_poly.pdbx_strand_id
1 'polypeptide(L)'
;MAALPHISLPRLRWPARRVYLKALHGVMIPLTFWFMIATPDFVRSVFGAKGAAINSDIALVFVTLALIWSVDYFWRGLAGRPGPKLSPRLRLFHRILHRTLIIGLFLVPVGGFLLGLTSHRLLKAGGWLPIAPPLDMRHANEIVGTLHIIEFYTLGGLIVIHASFHIWRHLRLRDNALRIMAPKILHRFL
;
A
#
# COMPACT_ATOMS: atom_id res chain seq x y z
N MET A 1 28.06 -23.20 41.78
CA MET A 1 27.67 -22.27 40.69
C MET A 1 26.79 -23.04 39.73
N ALA A 2 25.47 -22.85 39.78
CA ALA A 2 24.54 -23.54 38.90
C ALA A 2 24.52 -22.87 37.52
N ALA A 3 24.80 -23.63 36.46
CA ALA A 3 24.75 -23.15 35.09
C ALA A 3 23.29 -22.86 34.70
N LEU A 4 23.02 -21.64 34.22
CA LEU A 4 21.70 -21.26 33.74
C LEU A 4 21.36 -22.04 32.46
N PRO A 5 20.13 -22.56 32.32
CA PRO A 5 19.72 -23.28 31.12
C PRO A 5 19.69 -22.33 29.91
N HIS A 6 20.40 -22.71 28.85
CA HIS A 6 20.32 -22.04 27.55
C HIS A 6 18.93 -22.25 26.95
N ILE A 7 18.05 -21.26 27.10
CA ILE A 7 16.77 -21.22 26.40
C ILE A 7 17.05 -20.86 24.94
N SER A 8 17.12 -21.86 24.08
CA SER A 8 17.15 -21.69 22.62
C SER A 8 15.76 -21.32 22.13
N LEU A 9 15.48 -20.01 22.07
CA LEU A 9 14.27 -19.52 21.42
C LEU A 9 14.22 -20.05 19.97
N PRO A 10 13.09 -20.61 19.52
CA PRO A 10 12.96 -21.07 18.15
C PRO A 10 13.25 -19.91 17.21
N ARG A 11 14.25 -20.06 16.33
CA ARG A 11 14.56 -19.05 15.31
C ARG A 11 13.35 -18.96 14.40
N LEU A 12 12.51 -17.95 14.61
CA LEU A 12 11.40 -17.63 13.72
C LEU A 12 12.00 -17.41 12.33
N ARG A 13 11.87 -18.39 11.43
CA ARG A 13 12.37 -18.30 10.05
C ARG A 13 11.40 -17.43 9.28
N TRP A 14 11.62 -16.11 9.36
CA TRP A 14 10.89 -15.15 8.56
C TRP A 14 11.01 -15.53 7.07
N PRO A 15 9.93 -15.47 6.28
CA PRO A 15 10.01 -15.70 4.85
C PRO A 15 11.05 -14.76 4.25
N ALA A 16 11.81 -15.24 3.26
CA ALA A 16 12.77 -14.39 2.57
C ALA A 16 12.09 -13.10 2.12
N ARG A 17 12.71 -11.92 2.36
CA ARG A 17 12.11 -10.59 2.12
C ARG A 17 11.32 -10.49 0.81
N ARG A 18 11.87 -11.07 -0.26
CA ARG A 18 11.26 -11.12 -1.59
C ARG A 18 9.90 -11.84 -1.62
N VAL A 19 9.74 -12.94 -0.88
CA VAL A 19 8.51 -13.75 -0.83
C VAL A 19 7.38 -12.95 -0.20
N TYR A 20 7.62 -12.31 0.95
CA TYR A 20 6.57 -11.52 1.59
C TYR A 20 6.24 -10.27 0.76
N LEU A 21 7.24 -9.56 0.19
CA LEU A 21 6.98 -8.39 -0.64
C LEU A 21 6.16 -8.72 -1.88
N LYS A 22 6.34 -9.92 -2.42
CA LYS A 22 5.56 -10.42 -3.54
C LYS A 22 4.10 -10.69 -3.15
N ALA A 23 3.87 -11.29 -1.98
CA ALA A 23 2.53 -11.48 -1.44
C ALA A 23 1.87 -10.13 -1.14
N LEU A 24 2.58 -9.22 -0.49
CA LEU A 24 2.15 -7.86 -0.18
C LEU A 24 1.73 -7.11 -1.44
N HIS A 25 2.63 -7.04 -2.44
CA HIS A 25 2.31 -6.44 -3.74
C HIS A 25 1.09 -7.11 -4.40
N GLY A 26 1.01 -8.44 -4.36
CA GLY A 26 -0.11 -9.19 -4.93
C GLY A 26 -1.45 -8.87 -4.28
N VAL A 27 -1.50 -8.73 -2.96
CA VAL A 27 -2.70 -8.38 -2.18
C VAL A 27 -3.07 -6.90 -2.35
N MET A 28 -2.06 -6.02 -2.44
CA MET A 28 -2.31 -4.58 -2.60
C MET A 28 -2.99 -4.24 -3.93
N ILE A 29 -2.73 -4.99 -5.02
CA ILE A 29 -3.37 -4.73 -6.33
C ILE A 29 -4.91 -4.76 -6.26
N PRO A 30 -5.58 -5.87 -5.87
CA PRO A 30 -7.03 -5.92 -5.84
C PRO A 30 -7.61 -4.97 -4.79
N LEU A 31 -6.93 -4.75 -3.66
CA LEU A 31 -7.38 -3.78 -2.66
C LEU A 31 -7.34 -2.35 -3.21
N THR A 32 -6.27 -1.95 -3.89
CA THR A 32 -6.20 -0.64 -4.52
C THR A 32 -7.28 -0.48 -5.58
N PHE A 33 -7.47 -1.48 -6.44
CA PHE A 33 -8.54 -1.45 -7.43
C PHE A 33 -9.93 -1.29 -6.78
N TRP A 34 -10.21 -2.05 -5.72
CA TRP A 34 -11.44 -1.94 -4.95
C TRP A 34 -11.64 -0.51 -4.41
N PHE A 35 -10.64 0.07 -3.77
CA PHE A 35 -10.79 1.41 -3.19
C PHE A 35 -10.83 2.54 -4.22
N MET A 36 -10.37 2.33 -5.46
CA MET A 36 -10.60 3.29 -6.56
C MET A 36 -12.09 3.46 -6.89
N ILE A 37 -12.92 2.45 -6.60
CA ILE A 37 -14.35 2.46 -6.93
C ILE A 37 -15.25 2.48 -5.69
N ALA A 38 -14.80 1.89 -4.57
CA ALA A 38 -15.57 1.68 -3.36
C ALA A 38 -15.52 2.89 -2.41
N THR A 39 -16.06 4.02 -2.84
CA THR A 39 -16.20 5.19 -1.98
C THR A 39 -17.15 4.90 -0.80
N PRO A 40 -17.01 5.60 0.34
CA PRO A 40 -17.88 5.37 1.49
C PRO A 40 -19.37 5.50 1.16
N ASP A 41 -19.73 6.46 0.31
CA ASP A 41 -21.12 6.70 -0.10
C ASP A 41 -21.63 5.62 -1.05
N PHE A 42 -20.81 5.19 -2.01
CA PHE A 42 -21.14 4.09 -2.91
C PHE A 42 -21.37 2.78 -2.14
N VAL A 43 -20.47 2.44 -1.21
CA VAL A 43 -20.61 1.20 -0.45
C VAL A 43 -21.83 1.27 0.46
N ARG A 44 -22.09 2.41 1.10
CA ARG A 44 -23.28 2.57 1.95
C ARG A 44 -24.58 2.48 1.13
N SER A 45 -24.62 3.05 -0.07
CA SER A 45 -25.82 3.02 -0.91
C SER A 45 -26.09 1.63 -1.47
N VAL A 46 -25.06 0.87 -1.87
CA VAL A 46 -25.21 -0.46 -2.47
C VAL A 46 -25.35 -1.57 -1.42
N PHE A 47 -24.57 -1.51 -0.33
CA PHE A 47 -24.45 -2.61 0.65
C PHE A 47 -24.94 -2.23 2.06
N GLY A 48 -25.49 -1.03 2.23
CA GLY A 48 -26.01 -0.55 3.50
C GLY A 48 -24.94 -0.28 4.57
N ALA A 49 -25.39 -0.04 5.80
CA ALA A 49 -24.51 0.27 6.92
C ALA A 49 -23.53 -0.87 7.25
N LYS A 50 -23.98 -2.12 7.16
CA LYS A 50 -23.13 -3.31 7.41
C LYS A 50 -22.03 -3.43 6.37
N GLY A 51 -22.34 -3.21 5.09
CA GLY A 51 -21.34 -3.20 4.03
C GLY A 51 -20.32 -2.07 4.22
N ALA A 52 -20.77 -0.89 4.62
CA ALA A 52 -19.87 0.24 4.92
C ALA A 52 -18.91 -0.06 6.09
N ALA A 53 -19.38 -0.77 7.13
CA ALA A 53 -18.52 -1.22 8.23
C ALA A 53 -17.46 -2.23 7.77
N ILE A 54 -17.87 -3.25 6.98
CA ILE A 54 -16.94 -4.24 6.41
C ILE A 54 -15.91 -3.56 5.50
N ASN A 55 -16.33 -2.63 4.65
CA ASN A 55 -15.41 -1.86 3.80
C ASN A 55 -14.40 -1.06 4.63
N SER A 56 -14.82 -0.54 5.79
CA SER A 56 -13.93 0.13 6.73
C SER A 56 -12.93 -0.84 7.37
N ASP A 57 -13.31 -2.07 7.68
CA ASP A 57 -12.37 -3.12 8.13
C ASP A 57 -11.37 -3.50 7.02
N ILE A 58 -11.82 -3.62 5.77
CA ILE A 58 -10.93 -3.87 4.62
C ILE A 58 -9.95 -2.70 4.46
N ALA A 59 -10.39 -1.46 4.69
CA ALA A 59 -9.52 -0.28 4.63
C ALA A 59 -8.45 -0.31 5.73
N LEU A 60 -8.80 -0.78 6.93
CA LEU A 60 -7.84 -1.00 8.02
C LEU A 60 -6.75 -2.02 7.64
N VAL A 61 -7.15 -3.12 6.99
CA VAL A 61 -6.19 -4.10 6.44
C VAL A 61 -5.29 -3.44 5.41
N PHE A 62 -5.85 -2.70 4.45
CA PHE A 62 -5.08 -2.00 3.43
C PHE A 62 -4.04 -1.02 4.03
N VAL A 63 -4.47 -0.18 4.97
CA VAL A 63 -3.59 0.80 5.64
C VAL A 63 -2.49 0.12 6.45
N THR A 64 -2.81 -1.00 7.11
CA THR A 64 -1.81 -1.79 7.85
C THR A 64 -0.76 -2.38 6.91
N LEU A 65 -1.18 -2.96 5.79
CA LEU A 65 -0.28 -3.49 4.76
C LEU A 65 0.57 -2.38 4.12
N ALA A 66 -0.02 -1.21 3.87
CA ALA A 66 0.68 -0.02 3.40
C ALA A 66 1.79 0.40 4.37
N LEU A 67 1.47 0.53 5.66
CA LEU A 67 2.45 0.87 6.69
C LEU A 67 3.58 -0.16 6.81
N ILE A 68 3.26 -1.46 6.80
CA ILE A 68 4.27 -2.53 6.80
C ILE A 68 5.23 -2.37 5.61
N TRP A 69 4.70 -2.08 4.42
CA TRP A 69 5.52 -1.86 3.24
C TRP A 69 6.41 -0.62 3.39
N SER A 70 5.83 0.51 3.79
CA SER A 70 6.56 1.77 3.98
C SER A 70 7.69 1.60 4.98
N VAL A 71 7.43 0.91 6.08
CA VAL A 71 8.40 0.61 7.13
C VAL A 71 9.57 -0.25 6.60
N ASP A 72 9.30 -1.33 5.86
CA ASP A 72 10.39 -2.10 5.21
C ASP A 72 11.20 -1.25 4.23
N TYR A 73 10.53 -0.40 3.45
CA TYR A 73 11.19 0.48 2.50
C TYR A 73 12.08 1.50 3.20
N PHE A 74 11.61 2.14 4.28
CA PHE A 74 12.42 3.13 5.00
C PHE A 74 13.62 2.50 5.70
N TRP A 75 13.51 1.25 6.16
CA TRP A 75 14.64 0.54 6.75
C TRP A 75 15.62 -0.06 5.74
N ARG A 76 15.14 -0.56 4.60
CA ARG A 76 15.95 -1.42 3.71
C ARG A 76 16.00 -0.95 2.25
N GLY A 77 15.33 0.16 1.92
CA GLY A 77 15.23 0.70 0.57
C GLY A 77 14.44 -0.19 -0.40
N LEU A 78 14.53 0.10 -1.70
CA LEU A 78 13.88 -0.71 -2.74
C LEU A 78 14.46 -2.12 -2.81
N ALA A 79 13.59 -3.13 -2.81
CA ALA A 79 14.00 -4.54 -2.92
C ALA A 79 14.46 -4.96 -4.34
N GLY A 80 14.10 -4.17 -5.35
CA GLY A 80 14.43 -4.41 -6.75
C GLY A 80 15.33 -3.32 -7.32
N ARG A 81 16.30 -3.73 -8.15
CA ARG A 81 17.11 -2.82 -8.96
C ARG A 81 16.49 -2.68 -10.35
N PRO A 82 16.65 -1.53 -11.03
CA PRO A 82 16.21 -1.40 -12.41
C PRO A 82 16.92 -2.43 -13.30
N GLY A 83 16.20 -2.99 -14.28
CA GLY A 83 16.73 -4.04 -15.15
C GLY A 83 17.89 -3.57 -16.04
N PRO A 84 18.81 -4.47 -16.44
CA PRO A 84 20.00 -4.10 -17.21
C PRO A 84 19.68 -3.55 -18.60
N LYS A 85 18.56 -3.97 -19.20
CA LYS A 85 18.08 -3.53 -20.53
C LYS A 85 17.53 -2.10 -20.54
N LEU A 86 17.32 -1.46 -19.40
CA LEU A 86 16.81 -0.08 -19.33
C LEU A 86 17.92 0.92 -19.60
N SER A 87 17.66 1.92 -20.43
CA SER A 87 18.56 3.07 -20.63
C SER A 87 18.74 3.88 -19.32
N PRO A 88 19.81 4.68 -19.16
CA PRO A 88 20.05 5.45 -17.94
C PRO A 88 18.87 6.31 -17.48
N ARG A 89 18.18 6.97 -18.43
CA ARG A 89 16.98 7.79 -18.16
C ARG A 89 15.83 6.93 -17.62
N LEU A 90 15.58 5.77 -18.22
CA LEU A 90 14.52 4.85 -17.76
C LEU A 90 14.85 4.20 -16.42
N ARG A 91 16.14 4.00 -16.10
CA ARG A 91 16.56 3.57 -14.75
C ARG A 91 16.29 4.63 -13.69
N LEU A 92 16.49 5.91 -14.02
CA LEU A 92 16.12 7.02 -13.15
C LEU A 92 14.61 7.08 -12.97
N PHE A 93 13.84 7.06 -14.07
CA PHE A 93 12.38 7.04 -14.03
C PHE A 93 11.85 5.90 -13.16
N HIS A 94 12.37 4.67 -13.32
CA HIS A 94 12.03 3.54 -12.46
C HIS A 94 12.22 3.87 -10.98
N ARG A 95 13.38 4.42 -10.59
CA ARG A 95 13.68 4.72 -9.18
C ARG A 95 12.76 5.81 -8.63
N ILE A 96 12.53 6.88 -9.39
CA ILE A 96 11.63 7.97 -9.01
C ILE A 96 10.22 7.40 -8.83
N LEU A 97 9.69 6.72 -9.85
CA LEU A 97 8.33 6.17 -9.83
C LEU A 97 8.10 5.25 -8.63
N HIS A 98 8.99 4.29 -8.38
CA HIS A 98 8.82 3.37 -7.25
C HIS A 98 8.93 4.08 -5.90
N ARG A 99 9.83 5.06 -5.78
CA ARG A 99 9.95 5.86 -4.55
C ARG A 99 8.69 6.69 -4.32
N THR A 100 8.21 7.38 -5.35
CA THR A 100 6.99 8.20 -5.29
C THR A 100 5.79 7.34 -4.92
N LEU A 101 5.66 6.13 -5.48
CA LEU A 101 4.58 5.21 -5.12
C LEU A 101 4.63 4.80 -3.64
N ILE A 102 5.80 4.44 -3.11
CA ILE A 102 5.89 4.03 -1.69
C ILE A 102 5.69 5.21 -0.74
N ILE A 103 6.18 6.41 -1.10
CA ILE A 103 5.92 7.62 -0.32
C ILE A 103 4.44 7.98 -0.36
N GLY A 104 3.80 7.98 -1.54
CA GLY A 104 2.36 8.22 -1.64
C GLY A 104 1.56 7.18 -0.87
N LEU A 105 1.93 5.90 -0.96
CA LEU A 105 1.28 4.83 -0.19
C LEU A 105 1.45 5.01 1.33
N PHE A 106 2.59 5.55 1.79
CA PHE A 106 2.81 5.90 3.20
C PHE A 106 1.95 7.08 3.66
N LEU A 107 1.77 8.06 2.80
CA LEU A 107 1.00 9.26 3.11
C LEU A 107 -0.51 8.98 3.23
N VAL A 108 -1.03 7.93 2.59
CA VAL A 108 -2.43 7.50 2.72
C VAL A 108 -2.84 7.24 4.20
N PRO A 109 -2.13 6.39 4.97
CA PRO A 109 -2.34 6.26 6.41
C PRO A 109 -2.28 7.59 7.17
N VAL A 110 -1.34 8.46 6.81
CA VAL A 110 -1.14 9.76 7.47
C VAL A 110 -2.34 10.67 7.21
N GLY A 111 -2.81 10.76 5.97
CA GLY A 111 -4.02 11.49 5.60
C GLY A 111 -5.25 10.95 6.32
N GLY A 112 -5.41 9.62 6.39
CA GLY A 112 -6.49 8.97 7.15
C GLY A 112 -6.45 9.29 8.65
N PHE A 113 -5.26 9.29 9.27
CA PHE A 113 -5.08 9.69 10.66
C PHE A 113 -5.45 11.16 10.87
N LEU A 114 -4.96 12.06 10.02
CA LEU A 114 -5.25 13.50 10.08
C LEU A 114 -6.74 13.78 9.86
N LEU A 115 -7.42 13.03 9.01
CA LEU A 115 -8.87 13.07 8.84
C LEU A 115 -9.60 12.72 10.15
N GLY A 116 -9.14 11.70 10.87
CA GLY A 116 -9.66 11.37 12.20
C GLY A 116 -9.41 12.48 13.21
N LEU A 117 -8.17 12.98 13.27
CA LEU A 117 -7.72 13.96 14.26
C LEU A 117 -8.45 15.30 14.11
N THR A 118 -8.67 15.74 12.87
CA THR A 118 -9.34 17.01 12.57
C THR A 118 -10.86 16.92 12.57
N SER A 119 -11.44 15.73 12.71
CA SER A 119 -12.89 15.53 12.65
C SER A 119 -13.63 16.17 13.84
N HIS A 120 -14.91 16.48 13.63
CA HIS A 120 -15.86 16.91 14.67
C HIS A 120 -16.38 15.74 15.52
N ARG A 121 -16.19 14.50 15.06
CA ARG A 121 -16.67 13.29 15.74
C ARG A 121 -15.61 12.21 15.73
N LEU A 122 -15.70 11.30 16.68
CA LEU A 122 -14.79 10.16 16.73
C LEU A 122 -15.02 9.23 15.53
N LEU A 123 -14.10 9.26 14.56
CA LEU A 123 -14.09 8.31 13.46
C LEU A 123 -13.52 6.97 13.93
N LYS A 124 -14.17 5.88 13.51
CA LYS A 124 -13.75 4.52 13.86
C LYS A 124 -13.57 3.68 12.60
N ALA A 125 -12.43 3.01 12.49
CA ALA A 125 -12.23 1.95 11.53
C ALA A 125 -13.03 0.71 11.95
N GLY A 126 -13.79 0.13 11.03
CA GLY A 126 -14.69 -0.99 11.30
C GLY A 126 -15.87 -0.69 12.24
N GLY A 127 -16.04 0.57 12.65
CA GLY A 127 -16.99 0.95 13.70
C GLY A 127 -16.50 0.68 15.13
N TRP A 128 -15.31 0.10 15.31
CA TRP A 128 -14.80 -0.30 16.63
C TRP A 128 -13.46 0.35 17.00
N LEU A 129 -12.52 0.48 16.05
CA LEU A 129 -11.17 1.00 16.32
C LEU A 129 -11.12 2.52 16.14
N PRO A 130 -10.92 3.33 17.19
CA PRO A 130 -10.76 4.77 17.06
C PRO A 130 -9.55 5.11 16.20
N ILE A 131 -9.72 5.99 15.21
CA ILE A 131 -8.62 6.40 14.31
C ILE A 131 -7.71 7.40 15.02
N ALA A 132 -8.29 8.46 15.58
CA ALA A 132 -7.61 9.50 16.32
C ALA A 132 -8.60 10.27 17.22
N PRO A 133 -8.14 10.94 18.29
CA PRO A 133 -8.98 11.83 19.08
C PRO A 133 -9.47 13.02 18.23
N PRO A 134 -10.77 13.33 18.17
CA PRO A 134 -11.28 14.44 17.36
C PRO A 134 -10.99 15.78 18.03
N LEU A 135 -10.45 16.74 17.27
CA LEU A 135 -10.13 18.10 17.70
C LEU A 135 -11.17 19.14 17.27
N ASP A 136 -12.23 18.72 16.57
CA ASP A 136 -13.30 19.60 16.07
C ASP A 136 -12.83 20.75 15.16
N MET A 137 -11.85 20.45 14.30
CA MET A 137 -11.21 21.41 13.41
C MET A 137 -11.83 21.36 12.01
N ARG A 138 -13.09 21.84 11.86
CA ARG A 138 -13.86 21.73 10.60
C ARG A 138 -13.09 22.16 9.34
N HIS A 139 -12.50 23.36 9.35
CA HIS A 139 -11.78 23.87 8.18
C HIS A 139 -10.54 23.05 7.84
N ALA A 140 -9.78 22.61 8.86
CA ALA A 140 -8.65 21.72 8.65
C ALA A 140 -9.11 20.35 8.12
N ASN A 141 -10.25 19.84 8.59
CA ASN A 141 -10.82 18.58 8.11
C ASN A 141 -11.20 18.64 6.63
N GLU A 142 -11.77 19.76 6.17
CA GLU A 142 -12.10 20.00 4.75
C GLU A 142 -10.83 20.03 3.88
N ILE A 143 -9.78 20.71 4.34
CA ILE A 143 -8.48 20.77 3.64
C ILE A 143 -7.85 19.37 3.58
N VAL A 144 -7.72 18.70 4.73
CA VAL A 144 -7.10 17.37 4.81
C VAL A 144 -7.88 16.36 3.96
N GLY A 145 -9.22 16.41 4.01
CA GLY A 145 -10.06 15.54 3.16
C GLY A 145 -9.84 15.78 1.67
N THR A 146 -9.76 17.04 1.26
CA THR A 146 -9.46 17.40 -0.14
C THR A 146 -8.09 16.88 -0.56
N LEU A 147 -7.06 17.11 0.26
CA LEU A 147 -5.71 16.64 -0.01
C LEU A 147 -5.65 15.11 -0.08
N HIS A 148 -6.34 14.41 0.82
CA HIS A 148 -6.37 12.96 0.84
C HIS A 148 -7.07 12.37 -0.40
N ILE A 149 -8.13 13.02 -0.89
CA ILE A 149 -8.78 12.64 -2.16
C ILE A 149 -7.81 12.83 -3.33
N ILE A 150 -7.17 14.01 -3.44
CA ILE A 150 -6.22 14.33 -4.51
C ILE A 150 -5.06 13.33 -4.50
N GLU A 151 -4.50 13.07 -3.32
CA GLU A 151 -3.45 12.08 -3.09
C GLU A 151 -3.87 10.71 -3.62
N PHE A 152 -5.04 10.23 -3.21
CA PHE A 152 -5.50 8.89 -3.52
C PHE A 152 -5.70 8.67 -5.04
N TYR A 153 -6.31 9.62 -5.73
CA TYR A 153 -6.47 9.56 -7.19
C TYR A 153 -5.14 9.76 -7.93
N THR A 154 -4.26 10.62 -7.42
CA THR A 154 -2.90 10.80 -7.98
C THR A 154 -2.11 9.49 -7.87
N LEU A 155 -2.20 8.80 -6.72
CA LEU A 155 -1.58 7.51 -6.51
C LEU A 155 -2.14 6.45 -7.46
N GLY A 156 -3.47 6.44 -7.67
CA GLY A 156 -4.11 5.61 -8.69
C GLY A 156 -3.54 5.84 -10.09
N GLY A 157 -3.39 7.09 -10.52
CA GLY A 157 -2.75 7.44 -11.79
C GLY A 157 -1.29 6.96 -11.89
N LEU A 158 -0.50 7.15 -10.83
CA LEU A 158 0.88 6.65 -10.77
C LEU A 158 0.96 5.12 -10.84
N ILE A 159 -0.02 4.41 -10.27
CA ILE A 159 -0.10 2.94 -10.35
C ILE A 159 -0.40 2.51 -11.80
N VAL A 160 -1.28 3.21 -12.52
CA VAL A 160 -1.53 2.95 -13.94
C VAL A 160 -0.26 3.18 -14.76
N ILE A 161 0.47 4.27 -14.50
CA ILE A 161 1.76 4.55 -15.15
C ILE A 161 2.78 3.43 -14.85
N HIS A 162 2.85 2.98 -13.59
CA HIS A 162 3.72 1.89 -13.18
C HIS A 162 3.38 0.57 -13.85
N ALA A 163 2.11 0.17 -13.85
CA ALA A 163 1.65 -1.03 -14.53
C ALA A 163 1.97 -0.96 -16.03
N SER A 164 1.63 0.17 -16.68
CA SER A 164 1.90 0.40 -18.10
C SER A 164 3.39 0.34 -18.43
N PHE A 165 4.25 0.92 -17.58
CA PHE A 165 5.70 0.85 -17.73
C PHE A 165 6.20 -0.61 -17.69
N HIS A 166 5.70 -1.43 -16.77
CA HIS A 166 6.11 -2.84 -16.68
C HIS A 166 5.53 -3.71 -17.80
N ILE A 167 4.31 -3.43 -18.27
CA ILE A 167 3.72 -4.06 -19.46
C ILE A 167 4.54 -3.72 -20.70
N TRP A 168 4.87 -2.45 -20.91
CA TRP A 168 5.72 -2.01 -22.02
C TRP A 168 7.10 -2.68 -21.97
N ARG A 169 7.74 -2.78 -20.80
CA ARG A 169 9.02 -3.48 -20.65
C ARG A 169 8.92 -4.94 -21.08
N HIS A 170 7.85 -5.63 -20.67
CA HIS A 170 7.63 -7.02 -21.06
C HIS A 170 7.44 -7.15 -22.57
N LEU A 171 6.59 -6.31 -23.19
CA LEU A 171 6.30 -6.40 -24.63
C LEU A 171 7.49 -5.98 -25.51
N ARG A 172 8.18 -4.87 -25.16
CA ARG A 172 9.21 -4.26 -26.00
C ARG A 172 10.64 -4.71 -25.68
N LEU A 173 10.99 -4.82 -24.40
CA LEU A 173 12.34 -5.22 -23.99
C LEU A 173 12.45 -6.74 -23.76
N ARG A 174 11.31 -7.43 -23.65
CA ARG A 174 11.22 -8.86 -23.34
C ARG A 174 12.13 -9.21 -22.18
N ASP A 175 12.02 -8.43 -21.11
CA ASP A 175 12.76 -8.64 -19.87
C ASP A 175 11.91 -9.41 -18.86
N ASN A 176 12.57 -10.09 -17.92
CA ASN A 176 11.89 -10.91 -16.92
C ASN A 176 11.36 -10.07 -15.73
N ALA A 177 11.13 -8.76 -15.91
CA ALA A 177 10.83 -7.87 -14.79
C ALA A 177 9.51 -8.24 -14.09
N LEU A 178 8.47 -8.58 -14.86
CA LEU A 178 7.19 -9.01 -14.30
C LEU A 178 7.31 -10.31 -13.50
N ARG A 179 8.12 -11.27 -13.96
CA ARG A 179 8.34 -12.56 -13.26
C ARG A 179 8.93 -12.38 -11.86
N ILE A 180 9.62 -11.27 -11.60
CA ILE A 180 10.19 -10.95 -10.27
C ILE A 180 9.07 -10.81 -9.23
N MET A 181 7.97 -10.16 -9.57
CA MET A 181 6.85 -9.87 -8.66
C MET A 181 5.58 -10.68 -8.94
N ALA A 182 5.45 -11.33 -10.09
CA ALA A 182 4.28 -12.16 -10.41
C ALA A 182 4.38 -13.58 -9.82
N PRO A 183 3.31 -14.16 -9.26
CA PRO A 183 3.28 -15.55 -8.76
C PRO A 183 3.72 -16.55 -9.84
N LYS A 184 4.33 -17.67 -9.41
CA LYS A 184 4.92 -18.67 -10.33
C LYS A 184 3.92 -19.19 -11.37
N ILE A 185 2.64 -19.29 -11.00
CA ILE A 185 1.58 -19.76 -11.88
C ILE A 185 1.39 -18.88 -13.13
N LEU A 186 1.76 -17.59 -13.04
CA LEU A 186 1.69 -16.65 -14.15
C LEU A 186 2.96 -16.64 -15.00
N HIS A 187 4.04 -17.31 -14.59
CA HIS A 187 5.33 -17.24 -15.30
C HIS A 187 5.27 -17.80 -16.72
N ARG A 188 4.33 -18.70 -17.02
CA ARG A 188 4.10 -19.22 -18.38
C ARG A 188 3.63 -18.14 -19.38
N PHE A 189 3.06 -17.06 -18.86
CA PHE A 189 2.53 -15.94 -19.66
C PHE A 189 3.45 -14.71 -19.68
N LEU A 190 4.56 -14.74 -18.93
CA LEU A 190 5.41 -13.58 -18.64
C LEU A 190 6.83 -13.74 -19.16
#